data_AF-A0A355GA51-F1
#
_entry.id   AF-A0A355GA51-F1
#
_cell.length_a   1.000
_cell.length_b   1.000
_cell.length_c   1.000
_cell.angle_alpha   90.00
_cell.angle_beta   90.00
_cell.angle_gamma   90.00
#
_symmetry.space_group_name_H-M   'P 1'
#
loop_
_entity.id
_entity.type
_entity.pdbx_description
1 polymer ?
#
loop_
_entity_poly.entity_id
_entity_poly.type
_entity_poly.pdbx_seq_one_letter_code
_entity_poly.pdbx_strand_id
1 'polypeptide(L)'
;MGLFSSKEFSNLEDLFVEQIQDLYDAENRLVDALPKMAEAASCQELKSAFQTHLGETKEHVKRLEAVFKGMGVEPKRESCEA
;
A
#
# COMPACT_ATOMS: atom_id res chain seq x y z
N MET A 1 -21.96 1.40 12.49
CA MET A 1 -20.59 1.57 13.03
C MET A 1 -19.80 2.20 11.91
N GLY A 2 -19.40 3.45 12.07
CA GLY A 2 -19.03 4.33 10.96
C GLY A 2 -17.66 3.98 10.37
N LEU A 3 -17.58 4.00 9.04
CA LEU A 3 -16.37 3.88 8.21
C LEU A 3 -15.29 4.95 8.48
N PHE A 4 -15.53 5.84 9.45
CA PHE A 4 -14.66 6.92 9.88
C PHE A 4 -14.64 6.93 11.41
N SER A 5 -13.88 6.03 12.04
CA SER A 5 -13.60 6.15 13.48
C SER A 5 -12.25 6.82 13.66
N SER A 6 -12.30 8.08 14.11
CA SER A 6 -11.27 8.83 14.87
C SER A 6 -9.96 9.30 14.21
N LYS A 7 -9.99 9.85 12.99
CA LYS A 7 -8.89 10.74 12.54
C LYS A 7 -9.51 12.07 12.08
N GLU A 8 -9.27 13.14 12.84
CA GLU A 8 -9.66 14.49 12.44
C GLU A 8 -8.56 15.11 11.60
N PHE A 9 -8.92 15.61 10.42
CA PHE A 9 -8.00 16.27 9.50
C PHE A 9 -8.22 17.78 9.55
N SER A 10 -7.15 18.55 9.69
CA SER A 10 -7.26 20.01 9.78
C SER A 10 -7.37 20.67 8.39
N ASN A 11 -6.90 19.97 7.34
CA ASN A 11 -6.91 20.46 5.96
C ASN A 11 -6.78 19.27 4.97
N LEU A 12 -6.78 19.57 3.66
CA LEU A 12 -6.67 18.56 2.59
C LEU A 12 -5.26 17.94 2.47
N GLU A 13 -4.22 18.66 2.88
CA GLU A 13 -2.85 18.15 2.90
C GLU A 13 -2.71 17.05 3.97
N ASP A 14 -3.29 17.26 5.16
CA ASP A 14 -3.34 16.24 6.22
C ASP A 14 -4.03 14.97 5.73
N LEU A 15 -5.18 15.10 5.07
CA LEU A 15 -5.90 13.98 4.47
C LEU A 15 -5.07 13.28 3.39
N PHE A 16 -4.38 14.05 2.55
CA PHE A 16 -3.56 13.50 1.47
C PHE A 16 -2.36 12.71 2.01
N VAL A 17 -1.63 13.27 2.98
CA VAL A 17 -0.50 12.59 3.63
C VAL A 17 -0.95 11.26 4.24
N GLU A 18 -2.09 11.27 4.90
CA GLU A 18 -2.62 10.09 5.57
C GLU A 18 -3.00 8.99 4.57
N GLN A 19 -3.74 9.34 3.52
CA GLN A 19 -4.15 8.36 2.52
C GLN A 19 -2.96 7.77 1.76
N ILE A 20 -1.90 8.55 1.56
CA ILE A 20 -0.65 8.07 0.96
C ILE A 20 0.12 7.15 1.93
N GLN A 21 0.04 7.36 3.26
CA GLN A 21 0.57 6.44 4.27
C GLN A 21 -0.19 5.11 4.31
N ASP A 22 -1.52 5.16 4.28
CA ASP A 22 -2.36 3.96 4.21
C ASP A 22 -2.06 3.14 2.95
N LEU A 23 -1.96 3.82 1.79
CA LEU A 23 -1.61 3.15 0.54
C LEU A 23 -0.20 2.55 0.59
N TYR A 24 0.76 3.23 1.23
CA TYR A 24 2.11 2.71 1.42
C TYR A 24 2.13 1.45 2.29
N ASP A 25 1.39 1.40 3.39
CA ASP A 25 1.27 0.17 4.18
C ASP A 25 0.63 -0.96 3.38
N ALA A 26 -0.46 -0.67 2.66
CA ALA A 26 -1.16 -1.64 1.82
C ALA A 26 -0.24 -2.26 0.76
N GLU A 27 0.52 -1.44 0.03
CA GLU A 27 1.46 -1.94 -0.99
C GLU A 27 2.57 -2.79 -0.36
N ASN A 28 3.12 -2.39 0.79
CA ASN A 28 4.11 -3.22 1.47
C ASN A 28 3.52 -4.54 1.99
N ARG A 29 2.26 -4.57 2.44
CA ARG A 29 1.55 -5.82 2.79
C ARG A 29 1.34 -6.70 1.56
N LEU A 30 1.06 -6.11 0.40
CA LEU A 30 0.93 -6.83 -0.87
C LEU A 30 2.27 -7.42 -1.31
N VAL A 31 3.41 -6.74 -1.09
CA VAL A 31 4.75 -7.32 -1.33
C VAL A 31 4.92 -8.65 -0.60
N ASP A 32 4.42 -8.74 0.64
CA ASP A 32 4.52 -9.96 1.47
C ASP A 32 3.44 -11.01 1.13
N ALA A 33 2.27 -10.58 0.66
CA ALA A 33 1.12 -11.45 0.39
C ALA A 33 1.14 -12.06 -1.02
N LEU A 34 1.51 -11.30 -2.05
CA LEU A 34 1.47 -11.73 -3.45
C LEU A 34 2.28 -13.01 -3.74
N PRO A 35 3.49 -13.23 -3.15
CA PRO A 35 4.19 -14.50 -3.30
C PRO A 35 3.38 -15.68 -2.76
N LYS A 36 2.73 -15.53 -1.60
CA LYS A 36 1.90 -16.57 -0.98
C LYS A 36 0.67 -16.88 -1.83
N MET A 37 0.06 -15.84 -2.42
CA MET A 37 -1.06 -16.01 -3.34
C MET A 37 -0.64 -16.72 -4.63
N ALA A 38 0.54 -16.41 -5.17
CA ALA A 38 1.12 -17.09 -6.33
C ALA A 38 1.43 -18.57 -6.05
N GLU A 39 1.88 -18.90 -4.84
CA GLU A 39 2.12 -20.27 -4.40
C GLU A 39 0.82 -21.07 -4.23
N ALA A 40 -0.23 -20.44 -3.70
CA ALA A 40 -1.54 -21.06 -3.50
C ALA A 40 -2.36 -21.23 -4.80
N ALA A 41 -1.99 -20.53 -5.88
CA ALA A 41 -2.73 -20.56 -7.15
C ALA A 41 -2.47 -21.85 -7.94
N SER A 42 -3.52 -22.63 -8.19
CA SER A 42 -3.45 -23.83 -9.04
C SER A 42 -3.45 -23.52 -10.55
N CYS A 43 -3.97 -22.35 -10.95
CA CYS A 43 -3.99 -21.91 -12.34
C CYS A 43 -2.68 -21.19 -12.69
N GLN A 44 -2.02 -21.63 -13.77
CA GLN A 44 -0.75 -21.06 -14.20
C GLN A 44 -0.86 -19.58 -14.60
N GLU A 45 -1.95 -19.19 -15.25
CA GLU A 45 -2.20 -17.79 -15.64
C GLU A 45 -2.36 -16.90 -14.41
N LEU A 46 -3.09 -17.37 -13.40
CA LEU A 46 -3.28 -16.64 -12.14
C LEU A 46 -1.97 -16.50 -11.36
N LYS A 47 -1.14 -17.56 -11.34
CA LYS A 47 0.19 -17.51 -10.73
C LYS A 47 1.08 -16.47 -11.41
N SER A 48 1.12 -16.44 -12.74
CA SER A 48 1.86 -15.44 -13.50
C SER A 48 1.32 -14.02 -13.23
N ALA A 49 0.01 -13.85 -13.12
CA ALA A 49 -0.60 -12.55 -12.80
C ALA A 49 -0.13 -12.03 -11.43
N PHE A 50 -0.11 -12.86 -10.38
CA PHE A 50 0.41 -12.46 -9.07
C PHE A 50 1.91 -12.10 -9.10
N GLN A 51 2.71 -12.83 -9.88
CA GLN A 51 4.15 -12.54 -10.03
C GLN A 51 4.40 -11.23 -10.78
N THR A 52 3.64 -10.96 -11.84
CA THR A 52 3.69 -9.67 -12.55
C THR A 52 3.28 -8.54 -11.62
N HIS A 53 2.16 -8.71 -10.90
CA HIS A 53 1.66 -7.68 -10.00
C HIS A 53 2.62 -7.41 -8.83
N LEU A 54 3.35 -8.42 -8.34
CA LEU A 54 4.41 -8.21 -7.35
C LEU A 54 5.52 -7.27 -7.87
N GLY A 55 5.85 -7.36 -9.16
CA GLY A 55 6.78 -6.44 -9.81
C GLY A 55 6.25 -5.01 -9.83
N GLU A 56 4.97 -4.84 -10.21
CA GLU A 56 4.28 -3.54 -10.24
C GLU A 56 4.20 -2.93 -8.84
N THR A 57 3.74 -3.69 -7.85
CA THR A 57 3.64 -3.27 -6.44
C THR A 57 4.99 -2.81 -5.88
N LYS A 58 6.10 -3.49 -6.18
CA LYS A 58 7.44 -3.03 -5.76
C LYS A 58 7.81 -1.68 -6.38
N GLU A 59 7.42 -1.43 -7.63
CA GLU A 59 7.61 -0.12 -8.25
C GLU A 59 6.66 0.94 -7.67
N HIS A 60 5.44 0.57 -7.26
CA HIS A 60 4.52 1.48 -6.58
C HIS A 60 5.08 1.94 -5.23
N VAL A 61 5.63 1.01 -4.42
CA VAL A 61 6.32 1.34 -3.16
C VAL A 61 7.40 2.40 -3.39
N LYS A 62 8.26 2.21 -4.41
CA LYS A 62 9.32 3.19 -4.75
C LYS A 62 8.76 4.55 -5.17
N ARG A 63 7.65 4.57 -5.92
CA ARG A 63 6.99 5.82 -6.32
C ARG A 63 6.44 6.56 -5.11
N LEU A 64 5.82 5.85 -4.17
CA LEU A 64 5.32 6.43 -2.92
C LEU A 64 6.47 6.99 -2.07
N GLU A 65 7.60 6.29 -1.97
CA GLU A 65 8.81 6.81 -1.29
C GLU A 65 9.33 8.11 -1.93
N ALA A 66 9.28 8.21 -3.26
CA ALA A 66 9.64 9.45 -3.96
C ALA A 66 8.65 10.59 -3.67
N VAL A 67 7.35 10.29 -3.57
CA VAL A 67 6.31 11.27 -3.18
C VAL A 67 6.55 11.77 -1.76
N PHE A 68 6.77 10.86 -0.79
CA PHE A 68 7.10 11.21 0.59
C PHE A 68 8.32 12.12 0.68
N LYS A 69 9.40 11.77 -0.04
CA LYS A 69 10.60 12.59 -0.12
C LYS A 69 10.31 13.98 -0.70
N GLY A 70 9.48 14.08 -1.73
CA GLY A 70 9.07 15.36 -2.33
C GLY A 70 8.25 16.24 -1.38
N MET A 71 7.52 15.63 -0.45
CA MET A 71 6.72 16.31 0.57
C MET A 71 7.52 16.62 1.86
N GLY A 72 8.72 16.06 2.02
CA GLY A 72 9.48 16.18 3.26
C GLY A 72 8.87 15.43 4.45
N VAL A 73 8.03 14.43 4.18
CA VAL A 73 7.37 13.59 5.19
C VAL A 73 8.03 12.21 5.20
N GLU A 74 8.28 11.65 6.38
CA GLU A 74 8.79 10.28 6.47
C GLU A 74 7.64 9.27 6.28
N PRO A 75 7.83 8.24 5.42
CA PRO A 75 6.87 7.16 5.30
C PRO A 75 6.78 6.39 6.62
N LYS A 76 5.55 6.16 7.09
CA LYS A 76 5.29 5.31 8.25
C LYS A 76 4.37 4.17 7.82
N ARG A 77 4.67 2.97 8.32
CA ARG A 77 3.75 1.83 8.23
C ARG A 77 2.83 1.93 9.44
N GLU A 78 1.62 2.43 9.25
CA GLU A 78 0.56 2.27 10.24
C GLU A 78 -0.08 0.89 10.00
N SER A 79 -0.24 0.09 11.06
CA SER A 79 -0.95 -1.18 10.97
C SER A 79 -2.39 -0.90 10.56
N CYS A 80 -2.71 -1.03 9.28
CA CYS A 80 -4.06 -0.83 8.79
C CYS A 80 -4.95 -1.99 9.31
N GLU A 81 -5.72 -1.71 10.38
CA GLU A 81 -6.82 -2.57 10.86
C GLU A 81 -8.02 -2.40 9.91
N ALA A 82 -7.97 -3.08 8.78
CA ALA A 82 -9.11 -3.24 7.87
C ALA A 82 -9.86 -4.54 8.18
#